data_AF-A0A959HYV8-F1
#
_entry.id   AF-A0A959HYV8-F1
#
_cell.length_a   1.000
_cell.length_b   1.000
_cell.length_c   1.000
_cell.angle_alpha   90.00
_cell.angle_beta   90.00
_cell.angle_gamma   90.00
#
_symmetry.space_group_name_H-M   'P 1'
#
loop_
_entity.id
_entity.type
_entity.pdbx_description
1 polymer ?
#
loop_
_entity_poly.entity_id
_entity_poly.type
_entity_poly.pdbx_seq_one_letter_code
_entity_poly.pdbx_strand_id
1 'polypeptide(L)'
;NYTTFYTTLSNEVNNLSAGDPLAQTGLIAAHADGELKVVTKTRFFNPTDGGEYRLGVYLVEKLYVGFQQSQGNNAQHKELFRRKLTTDDFGMLLTDQAIAAGTEFSLQTSVPWSEITYPQSNIRIVTVIWKKDGNRYLAVNTNYTDFIQDGLVSTNERIEPNLTLQIWPNPLEDQGSLWLKNPVQLQRLNIDLFDRSGRLIKNLFNGQVPAGENNLPFSVAGLPQGSYLIRATTATESIARWAVVK
;
A
#
# COMPACT_ATOMS: atom_id res chain seq x y z
N ASN A 1 -0.21 34.50 -22.87
CA ASN A 1 0.16 33.81 -24.12
C ASN A 1 0.03 32.30 -23.92
N TYR A 2 -1.18 31.83 -23.57
CA TYR A 2 -1.45 30.46 -23.10
C TYR A 2 -1.17 29.40 -24.17
N THR A 3 -1.46 29.70 -25.43
CA THR A 3 -1.24 28.79 -26.57
C THR A 3 0.23 28.42 -26.73
N THR A 4 1.14 29.38 -26.51
CA THR A 4 2.59 29.15 -26.59
C THR A 4 3.08 28.27 -25.43
N PHE A 5 2.54 28.47 -24.23
CA PHE A 5 2.84 27.63 -23.06
C PHE A 5 2.37 26.19 -23.26
N TYR A 6 1.11 25.98 -23.71
CA TYR A 6 0.59 24.65 -24.00
C TYR A 6 1.39 23.92 -25.08
N THR A 7 1.77 24.62 -26.14
CA THR A 7 2.57 24.03 -27.23
C THR A 7 3.95 23.60 -26.74
N THR A 8 4.60 24.45 -25.93
CA THR A 8 5.91 24.15 -25.34
C THR A 8 5.83 22.93 -24.42
N LEU A 9 4.86 22.92 -23.50
CA LEU A 9 4.64 21.82 -22.56
C LEU A 9 4.31 20.51 -23.29
N SER A 10 3.46 20.57 -24.32
CA SER A 10 3.10 19.41 -25.14
C SER A 10 4.32 18.83 -25.86
N ASN A 11 5.19 19.69 -26.41
CA ASN A 11 6.42 19.25 -27.06
C ASN A 11 7.41 18.63 -26.06
N GLU A 12 7.56 19.21 -24.87
CA GLU A 12 8.41 18.62 -23.80
C GLU A 12 7.89 17.25 -23.37
N VAL A 13 6.58 17.11 -23.16
CA VAL A 13 5.94 15.82 -22.81
C VAL A 13 6.15 14.80 -23.93
N ASN A 14 5.92 15.18 -25.19
CA ASN A 14 6.10 14.29 -26.33
C ASN A 14 7.56 13.82 -26.45
N ASN A 15 8.52 14.72 -26.26
CA ASN A 15 9.94 14.37 -26.29
C ASN A 15 10.34 13.42 -25.16
N LEU A 16 9.82 13.64 -23.94
CA LEU A 16 10.06 12.73 -22.81
C LEU A 16 9.40 11.36 -23.03
N SER A 17 8.23 11.32 -23.67
CA SER A 17 7.50 10.08 -23.94
C SER A 17 8.09 9.22 -25.05
N ALA A 18 8.91 9.81 -25.94
CA ALA A 18 9.50 9.14 -27.09
C ALA A 18 10.84 8.44 -26.76
N GLY A 19 11.43 8.73 -25.60
CA GLY A 19 12.69 8.12 -25.15
C GLY A 19 12.47 6.93 -24.20
N ASP A 20 13.49 6.08 -24.08
CA ASP A 20 13.49 5.05 -23.04
C ASP A 20 13.58 5.71 -21.65
N PRO A 21 12.75 5.29 -20.67
CA PRO A 21 12.78 5.90 -19.35
C PRO A 21 14.12 5.63 -18.69
N LEU A 22 14.78 6.69 -18.20
CA LEU A 22 16.02 6.55 -17.42
C LEU A 22 15.78 5.75 -16.14
N ALA A 23 14.66 6.03 -15.46
CA ALA A 23 14.24 5.37 -14.24
C ALA A 23 12.72 5.40 -14.10
N GLN A 24 12.15 4.47 -13.34
CA GLN A 24 10.73 4.41 -13.00
C GLN A 24 10.57 4.09 -11.52
N THR A 25 9.53 4.67 -10.91
CA THR A 25 9.07 4.28 -9.58
C THR A 25 7.74 3.53 -9.67
N GLY A 26 7.71 2.31 -9.13
CA GLY A 26 6.47 1.65 -8.75
C GLY A 26 6.06 2.10 -7.35
N LEU A 27 4.75 2.19 -7.09
CA LEU A 27 4.21 2.56 -5.79
C LEU A 27 2.99 1.72 -5.42
N ILE A 28 2.82 1.52 -4.12
CA ILE A 28 1.61 0.97 -3.50
C ILE A 28 1.25 1.86 -2.32
N ALA A 29 -0.02 2.27 -2.23
CA ALA A 29 -0.57 3.01 -1.10
C ALA A 29 -1.63 2.14 -0.41
N ALA A 30 -1.64 2.07 0.91
CA ALA A 30 -2.52 1.18 1.66
C ALA A 30 -2.94 1.72 3.03
N HIS A 31 -4.07 1.21 3.52
CA HIS A 31 -4.45 1.28 4.92
C HIS A 31 -3.59 0.28 5.72
N ALA A 32 -2.82 0.77 6.68
CA ALA A 32 -2.09 -0.06 7.64
C ALA A 32 -1.94 0.68 8.97
N ASP A 33 -2.24 0.02 10.09
CA ASP A 33 -1.96 0.52 11.45
C ASP A 33 -2.52 1.92 11.78
N GLY A 34 -3.69 2.27 11.21
CA GLY A 34 -4.27 3.61 11.39
C GLY A 34 -3.59 4.71 10.55
N GLU A 35 -2.74 4.32 9.60
CA GLU A 35 -2.00 5.20 8.71
C GLU A 35 -2.26 4.89 7.23
N LEU A 36 -2.07 5.91 6.40
CA LEU A 36 -1.88 5.76 4.97
C LEU A 36 -0.40 5.46 4.73
N LYS A 37 -0.08 4.18 4.49
CA LYS A 37 1.28 3.70 4.24
C LYS A 37 1.55 3.66 2.74
N VAL A 38 2.68 4.22 2.32
CA VAL A 38 3.13 4.23 0.93
C VAL A 38 4.48 3.53 0.84
N VAL A 39 4.54 2.50 -0.01
CA VAL A 39 5.78 1.77 -0.32
C VAL A 39 6.11 1.99 -1.79
N THR A 40 7.36 2.31 -2.07
CA THR A 40 7.84 2.53 -3.42
C THR A 40 9.04 1.65 -3.73
N LYS A 41 9.20 1.35 -5.02
CA LYS A 41 10.40 0.72 -5.56
C LYS A 41 10.80 1.45 -6.84
N THR A 42 11.96 2.09 -6.79
CA THR A 42 12.53 2.82 -7.92
C THR A 42 13.61 1.98 -8.58
N ARG A 43 13.60 1.88 -9.91
CA ARG A 43 14.63 1.20 -10.69
C ARG A 43 15.19 2.14 -11.75
N PHE A 44 16.52 2.19 -11.87
CA PHE A 44 17.22 2.82 -12.99
C PHE A 44 17.41 1.79 -14.10
N PHE A 45 16.99 2.10 -15.32
CA PHE A 45 17.12 1.19 -16.47
C PHE A 45 18.41 1.41 -17.24
N ASN A 46 18.90 2.65 -17.24
CA ASN A 46 20.16 3.05 -17.88
C ASN A 46 21.15 3.56 -16.83
N PRO A 47 22.47 3.42 -17.07
CA PRO A 47 23.47 3.94 -16.15
C PRO A 47 23.47 5.48 -16.15
N THR A 48 23.98 6.07 -15.07
CA THR A 48 24.20 7.52 -14.96
C THR A 48 25.65 7.81 -14.59
N ASP A 49 26.20 8.90 -15.13
CA ASP A 49 27.57 9.36 -14.81
C ASP A 49 27.66 10.09 -13.45
N GLY A 50 26.66 9.91 -12.58
CA GLY A 50 26.50 10.59 -11.31
C GLY A 50 25.47 11.72 -11.30
N GLY A 51 25.39 12.42 -10.17
CA GLY A 51 24.42 13.48 -9.93
C GLY A 51 23.41 13.13 -8.83
N GLU A 52 22.82 14.16 -8.24
CA GLU A 52 21.90 14.01 -7.12
C GLU A 52 20.50 13.64 -7.62
N TYR A 53 20.11 12.38 -7.41
CA TYR A 53 18.78 11.86 -7.69
C TYR A 53 18.00 11.71 -6.39
N ARG A 54 16.75 12.17 -6.39
CA ARG A 54 15.85 12.10 -5.24
C ARG A 54 14.50 11.53 -5.61
N LEU A 55 13.80 10.96 -4.63
CA LEU A 55 12.42 10.52 -4.76
C LEU A 55 11.50 11.34 -3.85
N GLY A 56 10.66 12.17 -4.44
CA GLY A 56 9.53 12.82 -3.77
C GLY A 56 8.32 11.91 -3.75
N VAL A 57 7.62 11.87 -2.62
CA VAL A 57 6.30 11.23 -2.47
C VAL A 57 5.34 12.28 -1.93
N TYR A 58 4.24 12.50 -2.64
CA TYR A 58 3.32 13.59 -2.38
C TYR A 58 1.88 13.10 -2.27
N LEU A 59 1.14 13.69 -1.35
CA LEU A 59 -0.29 13.52 -1.21
C LEU A 59 -0.98 14.72 -1.87
N VAL A 60 -1.80 14.42 -2.87
CA VAL A 60 -2.60 15.37 -3.64
C VAL A 60 -4.08 15.13 -3.36
N GLU A 61 -4.84 16.20 -3.16
CA GLU A 61 -6.29 16.16 -3.17
C GLU A 61 -6.79 16.46 -4.59
N LYS A 62 -7.53 15.53 -5.18
CA LYS A 62 -7.94 15.60 -6.59
C LYS A 62 -8.88 16.78 -6.87
N LEU A 63 -9.78 17.10 -5.95
CA LEU A 63 -10.71 18.23 -6.08
C LEU A 63 -11.07 18.85 -4.74
N TYR A 64 -10.64 20.07 -4.51
CA TYR A 64 -11.12 20.89 -3.40
C TYR A 64 -12.09 21.96 -3.94
N VAL A 65 -13.26 22.09 -3.31
CA VAL A 65 -14.22 23.17 -3.59
C VAL A 65 -14.26 24.11 -2.41
N GLY A 66 -13.98 25.39 -2.64
CA GLY A 66 -13.96 26.36 -1.57
C GLY A 66 -14.09 27.81 -2.06
N PHE A 67 -13.98 28.73 -1.11
CA PHE A 67 -14.00 30.15 -1.43
C PHE A 67 -12.67 30.61 -2.04
N GLN A 68 -12.73 31.25 -3.21
CA GLN A 68 -11.63 32.03 -3.76
C GLN A 68 -12.10 33.47 -4.02
N GLN A 69 -11.27 34.44 -3.66
CA GLN A 69 -11.52 35.84 -4.03
C GLN A 69 -11.77 35.92 -5.55
N SER A 70 -12.83 36.63 -5.93
CA SER A 70 -13.31 36.76 -7.33
C SER A 70 -14.02 35.55 -7.95
N GLN A 71 -14.12 34.39 -7.27
CA GLN A 71 -14.92 33.24 -7.73
C GLN A 71 -16.05 32.83 -6.77
N GLY A 72 -16.01 33.29 -5.50
CA GLY A 72 -17.03 32.95 -4.51
C GLY A 72 -16.85 31.51 -3.97
N ASN A 73 -17.89 30.96 -3.33
CA ASN A 73 -17.82 29.70 -2.58
C ASN A 73 -17.64 28.41 -3.41
N ASN A 74 -17.70 28.50 -4.74
CA ASN A 74 -17.73 27.34 -5.63
C ASN A 74 -16.46 27.22 -6.48
N ALA A 75 -15.35 27.86 -6.07
CA ALA A 75 -14.09 27.76 -6.78
C ALA A 75 -13.56 26.32 -6.68
N GLN A 76 -13.22 25.74 -7.83
CA GLN A 76 -12.73 24.37 -7.92
C GLN A 76 -11.21 24.37 -8.10
N HIS A 77 -10.50 23.77 -7.15
CA HIS A 77 -9.07 23.56 -7.20
C HIS A 77 -8.80 22.08 -7.47
N LYS A 78 -8.28 21.76 -8.66
CA LYS A 78 -7.92 20.40 -9.07
C LYS A 78 -6.46 20.11 -8.75
N GLU A 79 -6.16 18.87 -8.40
CA GLU A 79 -4.80 18.38 -8.11
C GLU A 79 -4.07 19.24 -7.06
N LEU A 80 -4.78 19.56 -5.98
CA LEU A 80 -4.26 20.42 -4.92
C LEU A 80 -3.22 19.66 -4.09
N PHE A 81 -1.97 20.13 -4.14
CA PHE A 81 -0.92 19.64 -3.27
C PHE A 81 -1.30 19.84 -1.79
N ARG A 82 -1.29 18.75 -1.01
CA ARG A 82 -1.59 18.80 0.43
C ARG A 82 -0.35 18.66 1.27
N ARG A 83 0.50 17.67 0.98
CA ARG A 83 1.73 17.47 1.74
C ARG A 83 2.75 16.62 0.99
N LYS A 84 4.01 16.78 1.41
CA LYS A 84 5.05 15.77 1.21
C LYS A 84 4.89 14.66 2.25
N LEU A 85 5.18 13.43 1.83
CA LEU A 85 5.34 12.26 2.69
C LEU A 85 6.82 11.92 2.91
N THR A 86 7.73 12.64 2.26
CA THR A 86 9.18 12.55 2.47
C THR A 86 9.68 13.70 3.35
N THR A 87 10.93 13.60 3.83
CA THR A 87 11.55 14.61 4.70
C THR A 87 11.65 15.98 4.03
N ASP A 88 12.14 16.02 2.79
CA ASP A 88 12.39 17.25 2.03
C ASP A 88 11.36 17.48 0.92
N ASP A 89 11.30 18.72 0.42
CA ASP A 89 10.38 19.13 -0.64
C ASP A 89 10.62 18.38 -1.96
N PHE A 90 11.88 18.01 -2.22
CA PHE A 90 12.30 17.16 -3.35
C PHE A 90 12.52 15.70 -2.95
N GLY A 91 12.17 15.37 -1.70
CA GLY A 91 12.19 14.03 -1.15
C GLY A 91 13.54 13.45 -0.80
N MET A 92 13.56 12.13 -0.66
CA MET A 92 14.70 11.38 -0.13
C MET A 92 15.80 11.25 -1.18
N LEU A 93 17.06 11.45 -0.76
CA LEU A 93 18.22 11.15 -1.60
C LEU A 93 18.22 9.65 -1.97
N LEU A 94 18.17 9.34 -3.26
CA LEU A 94 18.42 8.00 -3.78
C LEU A 94 19.92 7.77 -3.92
N THR A 95 20.62 8.74 -4.53
CA THR A 95 22.08 8.72 -4.69
C THR A 95 22.57 10.12 -5.11
N ASP A 96 23.85 10.39 -4.87
CA ASP A 96 24.62 11.47 -5.50
C ASP A 96 25.79 10.94 -6.36
N GLN A 97 25.95 9.62 -6.42
CA GLN A 97 26.99 8.89 -7.15
C GLN A 97 26.47 8.29 -8.45
N ALA A 98 27.40 7.84 -9.30
CA ALA A 98 27.10 7.08 -10.51
C ALA A 98 26.27 5.82 -10.19
N ILE A 99 25.28 5.54 -11.06
CA ILE A 99 24.36 4.40 -10.90
C ILE A 99 24.57 3.44 -12.07
N ALA A 100 24.65 2.14 -11.78
CA ALA A 100 24.61 1.11 -12.81
C ALA A 100 23.17 0.83 -13.24
N ALA A 101 22.98 0.47 -14.51
CA ALA A 101 21.69 -0.03 -15.00
C ALA A 101 21.20 -1.21 -14.15
N GLY A 102 19.91 -1.20 -13.81
CA GLY A 102 19.27 -2.21 -12.97
C GLY A 102 19.31 -1.94 -11.47
N THR A 103 19.99 -0.89 -10.99
CA THR A 103 20.01 -0.54 -9.57
C THR A 103 18.61 -0.17 -9.07
N GLU A 104 18.26 -0.66 -7.88
CA GLU A 104 16.95 -0.46 -7.26
C GLU A 104 17.05 0.19 -5.89
N PHE A 105 16.06 1.01 -5.56
CA PHE A 105 15.89 1.66 -4.26
C PHE A 105 14.48 1.44 -3.75
N SER A 106 14.32 1.29 -2.44
CA SER A 106 13.02 1.15 -1.80
C SER A 106 12.84 2.22 -0.74
N LEU A 107 11.62 2.75 -0.65
CA LEU A 107 11.22 3.72 0.36
C LEU A 107 9.86 3.31 0.93
N GLN A 108 9.73 3.44 2.24
CA GLN A 108 8.48 3.32 2.97
C GLN A 108 8.23 4.62 3.73
N THR A 109 7.05 5.18 3.58
CA THR A 109 6.59 6.36 4.33
C THR A 109 5.13 6.19 4.72
N SER A 110 4.69 6.95 5.72
CA SER A 110 3.30 6.94 6.17
C SER A 110 2.85 8.30 6.68
N VAL A 111 1.53 8.45 6.75
CA VAL A 111 0.86 9.56 7.42
C VAL A 111 -0.35 9.02 8.20
N PRO A 112 -0.55 9.41 9.46
CA PRO A 112 -1.73 9.00 10.21
C PRO A 112 -3.02 9.45 9.52
N TRP A 113 -4.03 8.57 9.45
CA TRP A 113 -5.34 8.93 8.89
C TRP A 113 -6.00 10.08 9.66
N SER A 114 -5.69 10.23 10.95
CA SER A 114 -6.14 11.34 11.78
C SER A 114 -5.63 12.71 11.31
N GLU A 115 -4.56 12.78 10.52
CA GLU A 115 -4.04 14.02 9.94
C GLU A 115 -4.67 14.36 8.59
N ILE A 116 -5.50 13.46 8.02
CA ILE A 116 -6.14 13.63 6.73
C ILE A 116 -7.60 14.02 6.95
N THR A 117 -7.96 15.24 6.56
CA THR A 117 -9.28 15.84 6.83
C THR A 117 -10.24 15.81 5.64
N TYR A 118 -9.81 15.29 4.49
CA TYR A 118 -10.59 15.21 3.26
C TYR A 118 -10.90 13.76 2.87
N PRO A 119 -11.92 13.51 2.03
CA PRO A 119 -12.36 12.16 1.72
C PRO A 119 -11.25 11.33 1.07
N GLN A 120 -11.13 10.06 1.48
CA GLN A 120 -10.14 9.13 0.91
C GLN A 120 -10.31 8.96 -0.60
N SER A 121 -11.55 8.98 -1.10
CA SER A 121 -11.87 8.95 -2.53
C SER A 121 -11.29 10.13 -3.31
N ASN A 122 -10.86 11.18 -2.62
CA ASN A 122 -10.28 12.39 -3.17
C ASN A 122 -8.75 12.41 -3.08
N ILE A 123 -8.12 11.34 -2.62
CA ILE A 123 -6.68 11.24 -2.46
C ILE A 123 -6.03 10.70 -3.73
N ARG A 124 -4.86 11.25 -4.06
CA ARG A 124 -3.91 10.71 -5.02
C ARG A 124 -2.52 10.74 -4.38
N ILE A 125 -1.78 9.64 -4.52
CA ILE A 125 -0.36 9.61 -4.20
C ILE A 125 0.43 9.78 -5.48
N VAL A 126 1.35 10.74 -5.49
CA VAL A 126 2.23 11.03 -6.63
C VAL A 126 3.67 10.81 -6.20
N THR A 127 4.44 10.13 -7.05
CA THR A 127 5.89 10.01 -6.93
C THR A 127 6.55 10.81 -8.04
N VAL A 128 7.65 11.48 -7.70
CA VAL A 128 8.48 12.20 -8.68
C VAL A 128 9.93 11.86 -8.41
N ILE A 129 10.61 11.34 -9.43
CA ILE A 129 12.06 11.22 -9.43
C ILE A 129 12.62 12.56 -9.87
N TRP A 130 13.39 13.21 -9.00
CA TRP A 130 14.05 14.48 -9.27
C TRP A 130 15.53 14.25 -9.57
N LYS A 131 16.06 14.96 -10.57
CA LYS A 131 17.50 15.13 -10.77
C LYS A 131 17.86 16.58 -10.48
N LYS A 132 18.85 16.79 -9.62
CA LYS A 132 19.39 18.12 -9.38
C LYS A 132 20.26 18.56 -10.56
N ASP A 133 20.03 19.78 -11.03
CA ASP A 133 20.81 20.46 -12.06
C ASP A 133 21.11 21.88 -11.59
N GLY A 134 22.31 22.07 -11.04
CA GLY A 134 22.70 23.30 -10.34
C GLY A 134 21.76 23.60 -9.17
N ASN A 135 20.99 24.70 -9.29
CA ASN A 135 20.02 25.16 -8.30
C ASN A 135 18.58 24.70 -8.58
N ARG A 136 18.36 23.86 -9.60
CA ARG A 136 17.03 23.40 -10.01
C ARG A 136 16.91 21.89 -9.80
N TYR A 137 15.67 21.44 -9.65
CA TYR A 137 15.32 20.03 -9.69
C TYR A 137 14.45 19.77 -10.91
N LEU A 138 14.89 18.87 -11.77
CA LEU A 138 14.19 18.49 -13.00
C LEU A 138 13.50 17.15 -12.76
N ALA A 139 12.23 17.05 -13.15
CA ALA A 139 11.50 15.79 -13.07
C ALA A 139 12.05 14.83 -14.13
N VAL A 140 12.55 13.67 -13.68
CA VAL A 140 13.04 12.59 -14.54
C VAL A 140 11.86 11.73 -14.99
N ASN A 141 11.01 11.35 -14.02
CA ASN A 141 9.83 10.56 -14.27
C ASN A 141 8.87 10.67 -13.10
N THR A 142 7.59 10.40 -13.34
CA THR A 142 6.53 10.45 -12.34
C THR A 142 5.66 9.20 -12.42
N ASN A 143 5.00 8.89 -11.30
CA ASN A 143 3.97 7.88 -11.27
C ASN A 143 2.94 8.26 -10.20
N TYR A 144 1.70 7.80 -10.33
CA TYR A 144 0.67 8.07 -9.34
C TYR A 144 -0.24 6.86 -9.12
N THR A 145 -0.93 6.86 -7.98
CA THR A 145 -2.04 5.94 -7.72
C THR A 145 -3.19 6.70 -7.06
N ASP A 146 -4.40 6.41 -7.52
CA ASP A 146 -5.66 6.78 -6.84
C ASP A 146 -6.20 5.61 -6.00
N PHE A 147 -5.56 4.45 -6.09
CA PHE A 147 -5.96 3.24 -5.41
C PHE A 147 -5.20 3.10 -4.09
N ILE A 148 -5.96 3.09 -3.00
CA ILE A 148 -5.48 2.83 -1.64
C ILE A 148 -6.04 1.47 -1.24
N GLN A 149 -5.16 0.47 -1.15
CA GLN A 149 -5.57 -0.89 -0.85
C GLN A 149 -5.78 -1.12 0.65
N ASP A 150 -6.60 -2.10 1.00
CA ASP A 150 -6.74 -2.55 2.38
C ASP A 150 -5.58 -3.51 2.72
N GLY A 151 -4.62 -3.03 3.51
CA GLY A 151 -3.42 -3.78 3.90
C GLY A 151 -2.34 -3.87 2.83
N LEU A 152 -1.07 -3.79 3.24
CA LEU A 152 0.08 -4.23 2.42
C LEU A 152 0.35 -5.70 2.72
N VAL A 153 -0.13 -6.61 1.87
CA VAL A 153 0.41 -7.98 1.79
C VAL A 153 1.43 -8.03 0.65
N SER A 154 2.61 -7.44 0.88
CA SER A 154 3.77 -7.62 0.01
C SER A 154 5.02 -7.79 0.86
N THR A 155 5.80 -8.80 0.50
CA THR A 155 6.85 -9.46 1.28
C THR A 155 8.01 -8.51 1.64
N ASN A 156 8.10 -8.13 2.92
CA ASN A 156 9.35 -8.03 3.73
C ASN A 156 9.22 -7.24 5.03
N GLU A 157 8.03 -7.05 5.57
CA GLU A 157 7.87 -6.72 6.98
C GLU A 157 6.71 -7.55 7.52
N ARG A 158 7.04 -8.54 8.35
CA ARG A 158 6.06 -9.27 9.14
C ARG A 158 5.53 -8.27 10.18
N ILE A 159 4.55 -7.46 9.78
CA ILE A 159 3.59 -6.91 10.73
C ILE A 159 2.91 -8.15 11.28
N GLU A 160 3.35 -8.59 12.46
CA GLU A 160 2.63 -9.64 13.16
C GLU A 160 1.20 -9.12 13.31
N PRO A 161 0.20 -9.76 12.69
CA PRO A 161 -1.17 -9.43 13.03
C PRO A 161 -1.31 -9.54 14.55
N ASN A 162 -2.03 -8.60 15.18
CA ASN A 162 -2.26 -8.65 16.62
C ASN A 162 -2.83 -10.02 16.99
N LEU A 163 -3.63 -10.61 16.10
CA LEU A 163 -3.98 -12.02 16.12
C LEU A 163 -3.05 -12.86 15.24
N THR A 164 -2.22 -13.72 15.85
CA THR A 164 -1.56 -14.81 15.13
C THR A 164 -2.50 -16.01 15.03
N LEU A 165 -2.57 -16.64 13.85
CA LEU A 165 -3.27 -17.91 13.63
C LEU A 165 -2.34 -18.93 12.95
N GLN A 166 -2.24 -20.10 13.55
CA GLN A 166 -1.58 -21.28 13.01
C GLN A 166 -2.52 -22.48 13.05
N ILE A 167 -2.37 -23.39 12.08
CA ILE A 167 -3.19 -24.59 11.96
C ILE A 167 -2.26 -25.79 12.10
N TRP A 168 -2.58 -26.70 13.02
CA TRP A 168 -1.82 -27.94 13.19
C TRP A 168 -2.77 -29.13 13.43
N PRO A 169 -2.46 -30.33 12.91
CA PRO A 169 -1.46 -30.57 11.85
C PRO A 169 -1.92 -29.95 10.52
N ASN A 170 -0.99 -29.76 9.59
CA ASN A 170 -1.31 -29.44 8.20
C ASN A 170 -0.36 -30.27 7.33
N PRO A 171 -0.84 -31.30 6.59
CA PRO A 171 -2.25 -31.62 6.31
C PRO A 171 -3.07 -32.19 7.50
N LEU A 172 -4.39 -31.99 7.44
CA LEU A 172 -5.42 -32.45 8.38
C LEU A 172 -6.01 -33.79 7.90
N GLU A 173 -6.36 -34.67 8.85
CA GLU A 173 -7.18 -35.86 8.60
C GLU A 173 -8.63 -35.55 8.98
N ASP A 174 -9.07 -35.92 10.19
CA ASP A 174 -10.43 -35.64 10.67
C ASP A 174 -10.52 -34.44 11.64
N GLN A 175 -9.42 -34.15 12.34
CA GLN A 175 -9.35 -33.14 13.39
C GLN A 175 -8.13 -32.23 13.19
N GLY A 176 -8.27 -30.98 13.63
CA GLY A 176 -7.21 -29.99 13.66
C GLY A 176 -7.30 -29.11 14.89
N SER A 177 -6.27 -28.31 15.08
CA SER A 177 -6.14 -27.33 16.16
C SER A 177 -5.74 -25.98 15.56
N LEU A 178 -6.47 -24.95 15.94
CA LEU A 178 -6.13 -23.56 15.63
C LEU A 178 -5.40 -22.99 16.84
N TRP A 179 -4.10 -22.79 16.70
CA TRP A 179 -3.32 -22.07 17.68
C TRP A 179 -3.42 -20.57 17.40
N LEU A 180 -3.90 -19.84 18.40
CA LEU A 180 -4.12 -18.41 18.37
C LEU A 180 -3.20 -17.72 19.37
N LYS A 181 -2.66 -16.57 19.01
CA LYS A 181 -2.00 -15.66 19.96
C LYS A 181 -2.53 -14.25 19.76
N ASN A 182 -3.05 -13.64 20.82
CA ASN A 182 -3.62 -12.30 20.79
C ASN A 182 -3.21 -11.49 22.03
N PRO A 183 -2.81 -10.21 21.89
CA PRO A 183 -2.30 -9.40 23.00
C PRO A 183 -3.40 -8.95 23.96
N VAL A 184 -4.66 -8.93 23.52
CA VAL A 184 -5.82 -8.46 24.28
C VAL A 184 -6.98 -9.43 24.16
N GLN A 185 -7.91 -9.41 25.10
CA GLN A 185 -9.13 -10.21 25.04
C GLN A 185 -9.97 -9.80 23.82
N LEU A 186 -10.31 -10.78 22.99
CA LEU A 186 -11.20 -10.60 21.85
C LEU A 186 -12.64 -10.76 22.32
N GLN A 187 -13.42 -9.68 22.24
CA GLN A 187 -14.86 -9.69 22.56
C GLN A 187 -15.69 -10.45 21.52
N ARG A 188 -15.16 -10.57 20.30
CA ARG A 188 -15.76 -11.35 19.22
C ARG A 188 -14.68 -11.80 18.25
N LEU A 189 -14.48 -13.10 18.17
CA LEU A 189 -13.71 -13.77 17.14
C LEU A 189 -14.64 -14.72 16.39
N ASN A 190 -14.69 -14.57 15.08
CA ASN A 190 -15.38 -15.46 14.18
C ASN A 190 -14.36 -16.23 13.33
N ILE A 191 -14.47 -17.54 13.27
CA ILE A 191 -13.61 -18.39 12.45
C ILE A 191 -14.47 -19.17 11.49
N ASP A 192 -14.25 -18.95 10.21
CA ASP A 192 -14.99 -19.56 9.10
C ASP A 192 -14.07 -20.42 8.23
N LEU A 193 -14.63 -21.49 7.69
CA LEU A 193 -14.01 -22.39 6.74
C LEU A 193 -14.65 -22.22 5.36
N PHE A 194 -13.84 -21.99 4.34
CA PHE A 194 -14.27 -21.83 2.95
C PHE A 194 -13.65 -22.89 2.04
N ASP A 195 -14.38 -23.26 0.99
CA ASP A 195 -13.82 -24.04 -0.12
C ASP A 195 -13.04 -23.14 -1.11
N ARG A 196 -12.46 -23.76 -2.14
CA ARG A 196 -11.65 -23.06 -3.17
C ARG A 196 -12.43 -22.05 -4.01
N SER A 197 -13.77 -22.15 -4.03
CA SER A 197 -14.63 -21.17 -4.71
C SER A 197 -14.98 -19.97 -3.83
N GLY A 198 -14.51 -19.96 -2.57
CA GLY A 198 -14.86 -18.93 -1.59
C GLY A 198 -16.23 -19.13 -0.94
N ARG A 199 -16.87 -20.30 -1.15
CA ARG A 199 -18.15 -20.63 -0.50
C ARG A 199 -17.89 -21.03 0.94
N LEU A 200 -18.66 -20.44 1.86
CA LEU A 200 -18.65 -20.78 3.28
C LEU A 200 -19.14 -22.22 3.48
N ILE A 201 -18.28 -23.07 4.02
CA ILE A 201 -18.58 -24.47 4.34
C ILE A 201 -19.09 -24.58 5.76
N LYS A 202 -18.40 -23.94 6.72
CA LYS A 202 -18.72 -24.07 8.14
C LYS A 202 -18.17 -22.91 8.96
N ASN A 203 -18.90 -22.50 9.99
CA ASN A 203 -18.35 -21.69 11.07
C ASN A 203 -17.68 -22.62 12.09
N LEU A 204 -16.37 -22.47 12.29
CA LEU A 204 -15.57 -23.28 13.20
C LEU A 204 -15.60 -22.75 14.63
N PHE A 205 -15.74 -21.44 14.80
CA PHE A 205 -15.79 -20.79 16.11
C PHE A 205 -16.48 -19.43 16.00
N ASN A 206 -17.27 -19.07 17.00
CA ASN A 206 -17.81 -17.72 17.15
C ASN A 206 -17.97 -17.43 18.64
N GLY A 207 -17.12 -16.56 19.18
CA GLY A 207 -17.13 -16.29 20.61
C GLY A 207 -16.02 -15.37 21.08
N GLN A 208 -15.87 -15.29 22.39
CA GLN A 208 -14.81 -14.53 23.06
C GLN A 208 -13.55 -15.38 23.20
N VAL A 209 -12.38 -14.74 23.12
CA VAL A 209 -11.08 -15.40 23.30
C VAL A 209 -10.24 -14.57 24.27
N PRO A 210 -9.75 -15.15 25.39
CA PRO A 210 -8.87 -14.47 26.33
C PRO A 210 -7.57 -13.97 25.68
N ALA A 211 -6.95 -12.95 26.26
CA ALA A 211 -5.59 -12.54 25.87
C ALA A 211 -4.59 -13.69 26.11
N GLY A 212 -3.54 -13.75 25.30
CA GLY A 212 -2.49 -14.77 25.36
C GLY A 212 -2.63 -15.83 24.28
N GLU A 213 -2.16 -17.04 24.58
CA GLU A 213 -2.17 -18.18 23.68
C GLU A 213 -3.41 -19.04 23.93
N ASN A 214 -4.12 -19.40 22.86
CA ASN A 214 -5.33 -20.20 22.91
C ASN A 214 -5.26 -21.31 21.87
N ASN A 215 -5.80 -22.48 22.21
CA ASN A 215 -5.90 -23.59 21.27
C ASN A 215 -7.37 -23.97 21.07
N LEU A 216 -7.86 -23.85 19.85
CA LEU A 216 -9.23 -24.18 19.49
C LEU A 216 -9.25 -25.45 18.63
N PRO A 217 -9.73 -26.59 19.16
CA PRO A 217 -9.90 -27.80 18.35
C PRO A 217 -11.06 -27.63 17.36
N PHE A 218 -10.93 -28.20 16.17
CA PHE A 218 -11.99 -28.23 15.16
C PHE A 218 -11.97 -29.53 14.35
N SER A 219 -13.14 -29.88 13.80
CA SER A 219 -13.34 -31.09 13.02
C SER A 219 -13.55 -30.78 11.54
N VAL A 220 -12.81 -31.47 10.68
CA VAL A 220 -12.96 -31.50 9.22
C VAL A 220 -13.50 -32.84 8.71
N ALA A 221 -13.83 -33.76 9.61
CA ALA A 221 -14.47 -35.04 9.28
C ALA A 221 -15.63 -34.88 8.28
N GLY A 222 -15.59 -35.67 7.21
CA GLY A 222 -16.59 -35.67 6.15
C GLY A 222 -16.41 -34.60 5.06
N LEU A 223 -15.36 -33.79 5.14
CA LEU A 223 -14.98 -32.90 4.04
C LEU A 223 -14.19 -33.65 2.97
N PRO A 224 -14.44 -33.38 1.68
CA PRO A 224 -13.60 -33.92 0.60
C PRO A 224 -12.13 -33.56 0.75
N GLN A 225 -11.24 -34.43 0.25
CA GLN A 225 -9.82 -34.13 0.15
C GLN A 225 -9.60 -32.86 -0.69
N GLY A 226 -8.81 -31.92 -0.19
CA GLY A 226 -8.61 -30.65 -0.88
C GLY A 226 -8.01 -29.55 -0.02
N SER A 227 -7.91 -28.36 -0.61
CA SER A 227 -7.42 -27.16 0.08
C SER A 227 -8.60 -26.30 0.49
N TYR A 228 -8.57 -25.86 1.74
CA TYR A 228 -9.60 -25.02 2.36
C TYR A 228 -8.97 -23.77 2.95
N LEU A 229 -9.72 -22.68 2.94
CA LEU A 229 -9.30 -21.42 3.55
C LEU A 229 -9.98 -21.27 4.91
N ILE A 230 -9.19 -21.15 5.98
CA ILE A 230 -9.69 -20.80 7.31
C ILE A 230 -9.46 -19.31 7.50
N ARG A 231 -10.54 -18.56 7.76
CA ARG A 231 -10.49 -17.11 8.01
C ARG A 231 -10.94 -16.81 9.43
N ALA A 232 -10.10 -16.14 10.18
CA ALA A 232 -10.41 -15.58 11.49
C ALA A 232 -10.67 -14.08 11.33
N THR A 233 -11.79 -13.59 11.88
CA THR A 233 -12.25 -12.21 11.76
C THR A 233 -12.62 -11.67 13.14
N THR A 234 -12.07 -10.53 13.50
CA THR A 234 -12.41 -9.74 14.70
C THR A 234 -13.11 -8.44 14.29
N ALA A 235 -13.31 -7.52 15.23
CA ALA A 235 -13.84 -6.19 14.93
C ALA A 235 -12.87 -5.31 14.12
N THR A 236 -11.55 -5.56 14.22
CA THR A 236 -10.52 -4.67 13.70
C THR A 236 -9.61 -5.33 12.66
N GLU A 237 -9.57 -6.65 12.59
CA GLU A 237 -8.68 -7.38 11.68
C GLU A 237 -9.30 -8.67 11.15
N SER A 238 -8.81 -9.13 10.00
CA SER A 238 -9.13 -10.45 9.45
C SER A 238 -7.86 -11.10 8.92
N ILE A 239 -7.61 -12.34 9.32
CA ILE A 239 -6.47 -13.15 8.88
C ILE A 239 -6.97 -14.47 8.28
N ALA A 240 -6.25 -14.98 7.28
CA ALA A 240 -6.60 -16.25 6.65
C ALA A 240 -5.39 -17.18 6.50
N ARG A 241 -5.63 -18.48 6.57
CA ARG A 241 -4.63 -19.54 6.42
C ARG A 241 -5.19 -20.69 5.59
N TRP A 242 -4.35 -21.26 4.74
CA TRP A 242 -4.69 -22.45 3.98
C TRP A 242 -4.48 -23.70 4.84
N ALA A 243 -5.45 -24.61 4.78
CA ALA A 243 -5.36 -25.95 5.35
C ALA A 243 -5.56 -26.98 4.23
N VAL A 244 -4.81 -28.07 4.27
CA VAL A 244 -5.00 -29.21 3.36
C VAL A 244 -5.69 -30.33 4.12
N VAL A 245 -6.82 -30.83 3.62
CA VAL A 245 -7.53 -32.01 4.13
C VAL A 245 -7.13 -33.22 3.28
N LYS A 246 -6.74 -34.31 3.96
CA LYS A 246 -6.38 -35.61 3.38
C LYS A 246 -7.48 -36.64 3.55
#